data_AF-A0A419FCW2-F1
#
_entry.id   AF-A0A419FCW2-F1
#
_cell.length_a   1.000
_cell.length_b   1.000
_cell.length_c   1.000
_cell.angle_alpha   90.00
_cell.angle_beta   90.00
_cell.angle_gamma   90.00
#
_symmetry.space_group_name_H-M   'P 1'
#
loop_
_entity.id
_entity.type
_entity.pdbx_description
1 polymer ?
#
loop_
_entity_poly.entity_id
_entity_poly.type
_entity_poly.pdbx_seq_one_letter_code
_entity_poly.pdbx_strand_id
1 'polypeptide(L)'
;MPRKPNLVRWGCCLLLGSLLAGCGQRLTDPDNDPPVVSPIPGQIIAPGEAFDPISLDLYVEDDSPDSLIGWTVESGAGLEIALQNRVASLSPAEPGWRGSLAVTFTARDPEGVASSVQTIFGVEDPQDGEYVDPDGRLRVVWTAPVACQGRVVYRPHPSGPTHVAGNRGALEVSHSVRLLDLEPGQWYDYFTVGLNGAGDTLFTGPPDSFITGDIDPALLLQAHFINVRQGDACWVRTAGGFNLLVDGGYGSSSNPSPPSWDGDGIPWALQYLQAAEVDQVDLLVKTHNHADHYGGLEDVLESNLSVSERQAPFAGWGYSASWAAGTELEPDAWTQIRVLSCGYPPGVSPNNENNTSIVLKVIFGEFSLLLQADAETPVTSWMQQSFASDLPVTVLKVGHHGSSDATTGSWMAAVSPEAAVISCGAGNPYGHPHPGTLQILNSYVVETYRTDLHGDVVVTSDGSEAWVWRYTPTSP
;
A
#
# COMPACT_ATOMS: atom_id res chain seq x y z
N MET A 1 24.33 43.46 25.42
CA MET A 1 24.40 41.98 25.32
C MET A 1 25.68 41.52 26.02
N PRO A 2 25.76 40.35 26.68
CA PRO A 2 24.74 39.32 26.91
C PRO A 2 24.45 38.98 28.41
N ARG A 3 23.33 38.28 28.64
CA ARG A 3 22.93 37.45 29.82
C ARG A 3 23.62 36.07 29.68
N LYS A 4 23.88 35.19 30.67
CA LYS A 4 23.29 34.82 31.98
C LYS A 4 24.31 33.87 32.69
N PRO A 5 24.21 33.62 34.02
CA PRO A 5 25.11 32.71 34.75
C PRO A 5 24.45 31.41 35.28
N ASN A 6 25.32 30.41 35.50
CA ASN A 6 25.44 29.43 36.59
C ASN A 6 24.44 28.29 36.88
N LEU A 7 25.04 27.23 37.41
CA LEU A 7 24.67 25.82 37.56
C LEU A 7 24.49 25.45 39.07
N VAL A 8 23.69 24.41 39.33
CA VAL A 8 23.81 23.32 40.37
C VAL A 8 22.95 23.33 41.67
N ARG A 9 22.04 22.32 41.72
CA ARG A 9 21.53 21.35 42.75
C ARG A 9 21.24 21.72 44.22
N TRP A 10 20.10 21.23 44.76
CA TRP A 10 19.88 20.03 45.64
C TRP A 10 18.49 20.13 46.34
N GLY A 11 17.83 19.00 46.63
CA GLY A 11 16.76 18.95 47.66
C GLY A 11 15.73 17.83 47.53
N CYS A 12 15.80 16.83 48.43
CA CYS A 12 14.85 15.75 48.65
C CYS A 12 14.13 16.01 49.99
N CYS A 13 12.82 15.76 50.12
CA CYS A 13 12.15 15.55 51.42
C CYS A 13 10.79 14.81 51.27
N LEU A 14 10.70 13.68 51.98
CA LEU A 14 9.48 12.94 52.34
C LEU A 14 8.82 13.59 53.57
N LEU A 15 7.48 13.60 53.63
CA LEU A 15 6.73 13.64 54.89
C LEU A 15 5.32 13.03 54.70
N LEU A 16 5.05 11.97 55.47
CA LEU A 16 3.75 11.34 55.70
C LEU A 16 2.99 12.13 56.78
N GLY A 17 1.68 12.31 56.60
CA GLY A 17 0.78 12.85 57.61
C GLY A 17 -0.69 12.81 57.16
N SER A 18 -1.45 11.89 57.74
CA SER A 18 -2.88 11.63 57.51
C SER A 18 -3.79 12.63 58.23
N LEU A 19 -4.87 13.08 57.57
CA LEU A 19 -6.14 13.47 58.21
C LEU A 19 -7.27 13.55 57.18
N LEU A 20 -8.37 12.86 57.50
CA LEU A 20 -9.62 12.75 56.75
C LEU A 20 -10.46 14.04 56.82
N ALA A 21 -11.21 14.26 55.73
CA ALA A 21 -12.56 14.84 55.62
C ALA A 21 -12.69 16.13 54.77
N GLY A 22 -13.25 15.94 53.58
CA GLY A 22 -14.29 16.80 53.01
C GLY A 22 -13.86 18.10 52.33
N CYS A 23 -13.60 18.05 51.02
CA CYS A 23 -14.36 18.81 50.02
C CYS A 23 -13.89 18.36 48.63
N GLY A 24 -14.81 17.82 47.83
CA GLY A 24 -14.53 17.54 46.43
C GLY A 24 -14.27 18.83 45.68
N GLN A 25 -13.05 18.99 45.17
CA GLN A 25 -12.81 19.71 43.94
C GLN A 25 -11.92 18.84 43.08
N ARG A 26 -12.49 18.44 41.95
CA ARG A 26 -11.82 17.81 40.82
C ARG A 26 -10.66 18.73 40.43
N LEU A 27 -9.43 18.28 40.57
CA LEU A 27 -8.29 18.93 39.93
C LEU A 27 -8.47 18.66 38.45
N THR A 28 -9.09 19.60 37.72
CA THR A 28 -9.10 19.55 36.27
C THR A 28 -7.68 19.83 35.80
N ASP A 29 -7.08 18.89 35.09
CA ASP A 29 -5.90 19.18 34.29
C ASP A 29 -6.26 20.35 33.34
N PRO A 30 -5.55 21.49 33.40
CA PRO A 30 -5.79 22.59 32.46
C PRO A 30 -5.50 22.20 31.00
N ASP A 31 -4.79 21.10 30.77
CA ASP A 31 -4.40 20.57 29.46
C ASP A 31 -4.98 19.15 29.23
N ASN A 32 -6.26 18.91 29.59
CA ASN A 32 -6.92 17.62 29.35
C ASN A 32 -7.12 17.36 27.84
N ASP A 33 -6.28 16.51 27.26
CA ASP A 33 -6.39 16.07 25.87
C ASP A 33 -7.53 15.07 25.68
N PRO A 34 -8.19 15.02 24.50
CA PRO A 34 -9.16 13.97 24.21
C PRO A 34 -8.49 12.59 24.07
N PRO A 35 -9.21 11.50 24.39
CA PRO A 35 -8.74 10.16 24.07
C PRO A 35 -8.42 10.01 22.58
N VAL A 36 -7.32 9.35 22.26
CA VAL A 36 -6.95 9.02 20.89
C VAL A 36 -7.50 7.63 20.56
N VAL A 37 -8.47 7.58 19.64
CA VAL A 37 -9.04 6.31 19.18
C VAL A 37 -8.35 5.89 17.87
N SER A 38 -7.63 4.78 17.92
CA SER A 38 -7.03 4.16 16.73
C SER A 38 -8.07 3.46 15.85
N PRO A 39 -7.76 3.16 14.57
CA PRO A 39 -8.71 2.49 13.68
C PRO A 39 -9.19 1.13 14.22
N ILE A 40 -10.51 0.95 14.27
CA ILE A 40 -11.16 -0.31 14.65
C ILE A 40 -11.50 -1.11 13.37
N PRO A 41 -11.13 -2.39 13.27
CA PRO A 41 -11.43 -3.20 12.10
C PRO A 41 -12.95 -3.43 11.97
N GLY A 42 -13.47 -3.19 10.78
CA GLY A 42 -14.83 -3.59 10.41
C GLY A 42 -14.93 -5.10 10.19
N GLN A 43 -16.16 -5.62 10.06
CA GLN A 43 -16.41 -7.04 9.81
C GLN A 43 -17.56 -7.25 8.83
N ILE A 44 -17.40 -8.20 7.91
CA ILE A 44 -18.47 -8.70 7.04
C ILE A 44 -18.61 -10.20 7.30
N ILE A 45 -19.83 -10.66 7.57
CA ILE A 45 -20.10 -12.05 7.92
C ILE A 45 -21.15 -12.68 6.99
N ALA A 46 -21.09 -14.00 6.82
CA ALA A 46 -22.13 -14.75 6.14
C ALA A 46 -23.47 -14.74 6.91
N PRO A 47 -24.63 -14.90 6.25
CA PRO A 47 -25.89 -14.96 6.95
C PRO A 47 -25.98 -16.16 7.89
N GLY A 48 -26.28 -15.86 9.16
CA GLY A 48 -26.33 -16.86 10.22
C GLY A 48 -25.02 -17.03 10.97
N GLU A 49 -23.92 -16.42 10.51
CA GLU A 49 -22.69 -16.29 11.28
C GLU A 49 -22.81 -15.18 12.33
N ALA A 50 -21.83 -15.11 13.24
CA ALA A 50 -21.75 -14.10 14.29
C ALA A 50 -20.55 -13.16 14.07
N PHE A 51 -20.72 -11.88 14.40
CA PHE A 51 -19.61 -10.95 14.47
C PHE A 51 -18.69 -11.31 15.64
N ASP A 52 -17.38 -11.17 15.43
CA ASP A 52 -16.40 -11.27 16.48
C ASP A 52 -16.55 -10.08 17.46
N PRO A 53 -16.47 -10.32 18.77
CA PRO A 53 -16.52 -9.26 19.76
C PRO A 53 -15.27 -8.37 19.70
N ILE A 54 -15.44 -7.07 19.90
CA ILE A 54 -14.37 -6.07 19.80
C ILE A 54 -13.98 -5.61 21.20
N SER A 55 -12.74 -5.90 21.60
CA SER A 55 -12.17 -5.40 22.85
C SER A 55 -11.67 -3.97 22.69
N LEU A 56 -12.42 -2.99 23.20
CA LEU A 56 -12.18 -1.57 22.93
C LEU A 56 -10.91 -1.02 23.59
N ASP A 57 -10.40 -1.68 24.64
CA ASP A 57 -9.12 -1.34 25.29
C ASP A 57 -7.92 -1.44 24.35
N LEU A 58 -8.03 -2.20 23.27
CA LEU A 58 -6.94 -2.33 22.29
C LEU A 58 -6.84 -1.10 21.37
N TYR A 59 -7.82 -0.21 21.41
CA TYR A 59 -8.00 0.83 20.39
C TYR A 59 -8.03 2.25 20.94
N VAL A 60 -7.77 2.47 22.23
CA VAL A 60 -7.74 3.80 22.83
C VAL A 60 -6.45 4.03 23.58
N GLU A 61 -5.89 5.23 23.42
CA GLU A 61 -4.79 5.74 24.23
C GLU A 61 -5.22 7.09 24.83
N ASP A 62 -4.92 7.29 26.12
CA ASP A 62 -5.27 8.51 26.84
C ASP A 62 -4.33 8.71 28.03
N ASP A 63 -4.32 9.90 28.62
CA ASP A 63 -3.64 10.17 29.89
C ASP A 63 -4.40 9.59 31.10
N SER A 64 -5.69 9.31 30.93
CA SER A 64 -6.50 8.53 31.88
C SER A 64 -6.34 7.02 31.68
N PRO A 65 -6.33 6.21 32.76
CA PRO A 65 -6.36 4.76 32.63
C PRO A 65 -7.59 4.25 31.87
N ASP A 66 -7.43 3.27 30.98
CA ASP A 66 -8.52 2.70 30.15
C ASP A 66 -9.78 2.35 30.95
N SER A 67 -9.62 1.86 32.18
CA SER A 67 -10.73 1.52 33.08
C SER A 67 -11.68 2.67 33.41
N LEU A 68 -11.24 3.91 33.23
CA LEU A 68 -12.00 5.14 33.47
C LEU A 68 -12.58 5.74 32.19
N ILE A 69 -12.14 5.28 31.02
CA ILE A 69 -12.69 5.71 29.74
C ILE A 69 -14.14 5.18 29.63
N GLY A 70 -15.06 6.03 29.18
CA GLY A 70 -16.41 5.65 28.80
C GLY A 70 -16.48 5.37 27.30
N TRP A 71 -17.19 4.32 26.90
CA TRP A 71 -17.46 4.03 25.48
C TRP A 71 -18.93 4.17 25.15
N THR A 72 -19.21 4.73 23.98
CA THR A 72 -20.50 4.61 23.30
C THR A 72 -20.28 4.06 21.90
N VAL A 73 -21.16 3.17 21.46
CA VAL A 73 -21.11 2.55 20.13
C VAL A 73 -22.48 2.70 19.51
N GLU A 74 -22.53 3.29 18.32
CA GLU A 74 -23.78 3.70 17.66
C GLU A 74 -23.78 3.27 16.19
N SER A 75 -24.93 2.81 15.69
CA SER A 75 -25.14 2.41 14.31
C SER A 75 -26.43 2.99 13.72
N GLY A 76 -26.53 2.98 12.39
CA GLY A 76 -27.80 3.12 11.70
C GLY A 76 -28.74 1.92 11.93
N ALA A 77 -29.96 2.00 11.41
CA ALA A 77 -30.92 0.89 11.48
C ALA A 77 -30.40 -0.33 10.70
N GLY A 78 -30.31 -1.50 11.35
CA GLY A 78 -29.89 -2.75 10.72
C GLY A 78 -29.04 -3.65 11.62
N LEU A 79 -28.28 -3.05 12.54
CA LEU A 79 -27.50 -3.77 13.56
C LEU A 79 -27.99 -3.41 14.96
N GLU A 80 -28.00 -4.42 15.84
CA GLU A 80 -28.09 -4.27 17.28
C GLU A 80 -26.68 -4.28 17.88
N ILE A 81 -26.48 -3.41 18.88
CA ILE A 81 -25.20 -3.25 19.56
C ILE A 81 -25.39 -3.55 21.04
N ALA A 82 -24.56 -4.44 21.57
CA ALA A 82 -24.41 -4.67 22.99
C ALA A 82 -23.00 -4.26 23.43
N LEU A 83 -22.91 -3.42 24.45
CA LEU A 83 -21.64 -3.00 25.05
C LEU A 83 -21.62 -3.46 26.51
N GLN A 84 -20.73 -4.39 26.84
CA GLN A 84 -20.55 -4.90 28.20
C GLN A 84 -19.06 -5.03 28.51
N ASN A 85 -18.64 -4.55 29.68
CA ASN A 85 -17.24 -4.60 30.12
C ASN A 85 -16.24 -4.11 29.05
N ARG A 86 -16.61 -3.03 28.32
CA ARG A 86 -15.79 -2.42 27.26
C ARG A 86 -15.50 -3.35 26.07
N VAL A 87 -16.33 -4.38 25.91
CA VAL A 87 -16.39 -5.23 24.72
C VAL A 87 -17.66 -4.91 23.96
N ALA A 88 -17.52 -4.49 22.70
CA ALA A 88 -18.65 -4.28 21.81
C ALA A 88 -18.97 -5.58 21.07
N SER A 89 -20.23 -5.98 21.09
CA SER A 89 -20.77 -7.10 20.32
C SER A 89 -21.88 -6.59 19.43
N LEU A 90 -21.86 -7.02 18.18
CA LEU A 90 -22.81 -6.61 17.16
C LEU A 90 -23.61 -7.83 16.70
N SER A 91 -24.86 -7.61 16.34
CA SER A 91 -25.70 -8.63 15.71
C SER A 91 -26.68 -7.98 14.73
N PRO A 92 -27.17 -8.72 13.72
CA PRO A 92 -28.25 -8.22 12.86
C PRO A 92 -29.51 -7.94 13.67
N ALA A 93 -30.16 -6.80 13.42
CA ALA A 93 -31.39 -6.43 14.12
C ALA A 93 -32.58 -7.33 13.77
N GLU A 94 -32.53 -7.98 12.61
CA GLU A 94 -33.48 -9.02 12.21
C GLU A 94 -32.76 -10.18 11.52
N PRO A 95 -33.24 -11.45 11.66
CA PRO A 95 -32.56 -12.63 11.10
C PRO A 95 -32.35 -12.61 9.58
N GLY A 96 -33.17 -11.85 8.85
CA GLY A 96 -33.10 -11.70 7.39
C GLY A 96 -32.33 -10.46 6.93
N TRP A 97 -31.80 -9.64 7.85
CA TRP A 97 -31.11 -8.41 7.47
C TRP A 97 -29.87 -8.72 6.64
N ARG A 98 -29.69 -7.95 5.57
CA ARG A 98 -28.56 -8.02 4.63
C ARG A 98 -28.11 -6.60 4.33
N GLY A 99 -26.81 -6.44 4.14
CA GLY A 99 -26.20 -5.16 3.83
C GLY A 99 -25.15 -4.77 4.85
N SER A 100 -24.60 -3.57 4.68
CA SER A 100 -23.53 -3.03 5.50
C SER A 100 -23.83 -1.58 5.90
N LEU A 101 -23.36 -1.19 7.08
CA LEU A 101 -23.51 0.17 7.59
C LEU A 101 -22.31 0.60 8.42
N ALA A 102 -22.13 1.92 8.57
CA ALA A 102 -21.11 2.48 9.42
C ALA A 102 -21.54 2.43 10.89
N VAL A 103 -20.61 1.97 11.74
CA VAL A 103 -20.73 1.97 13.20
C VAL A 103 -19.71 2.96 13.76
N THR A 104 -20.17 3.86 14.62
CA THR A 104 -19.36 4.89 15.27
C THR A 104 -19.00 4.44 16.68
N PHE A 105 -17.70 4.42 17.00
CA PHE A 105 -17.17 4.14 18.32
C PHE A 105 -16.61 5.43 18.90
N THR A 106 -17.09 5.82 20.08
CA THR A 106 -16.69 7.07 20.74
C THR A 106 -16.11 6.74 22.12
N ALA A 107 -14.85 7.11 22.34
CA ALA A 107 -14.21 7.08 23.65
C ALA A 107 -14.36 8.44 24.31
N ARG A 108 -14.66 8.45 25.61
CA ARG A 108 -14.82 9.65 26.42
C ARG A 108 -14.04 9.51 27.72
N ASP A 109 -13.20 10.48 28.04
CA ASP A 109 -12.50 10.52 29.32
C ASP A 109 -13.47 10.86 30.49
N PRO A 110 -13.05 10.74 31.75
CA PRO A 110 -13.90 11.12 32.88
C PRO A 110 -14.29 12.60 32.87
N GLU A 111 -13.43 13.47 32.35
CA GLU A 111 -13.55 14.93 32.29
C GLU A 111 -14.61 15.37 31.27
N GLY A 112 -15.01 14.47 30.38
CA GLY A 112 -16.10 14.60 29.42
C GLY A 112 -15.64 14.89 28.00
N VAL A 113 -14.34 14.93 27.69
CA VAL A 113 -13.82 15.12 26.34
C VAL A 113 -13.82 13.78 25.59
N ALA A 114 -14.07 13.80 24.29
CA ALA A 114 -14.28 12.58 23.51
C ALA A 114 -13.69 12.67 22.11
N SER A 115 -13.37 11.49 21.57
CA SER A 115 -12.99 11.26 20.17
C SER A 115 -13.73 10.05 19.63
N SER A 116 -13.86 9.97 18.31
CA SER A 116 -14.63 8.92 17.65
C SER A 116 -14.00 8.41 16.37
N VAL A 117 -14.21 7.14 16.07
CA VAL A 117 -13.87 6.50 14.78
C VAL A 117 -15.10 5.82 14.19
N GLN A 118 -15.18 5.76 12.86
CA GLN A 118 -16.22 5.01 12.15
C GLN A 118 -15.61 3.86 11.36
N THR A 119 -16.29 2.72 11.33
CA THR A 119 -15.91 1.56 10.51
C THR A 119 -17.16 0.77 10.07
N ILE A 120 -17.01 -0.13 9.09
CA ILE A 120 -18.15 -0.80 8.43
C ILE A 120 -18.41 -2.19 9.02
N PHE A 121 -19.68 -2.51 9.26
CA PHE A 121 -20.14 -3.85 9.63
C PHE A 121 -21.30 -4.30 8.74
N GLY A 122 -21.37 -5.58 8.37
CA GLY A 122 -22.41 -6.09 7.48
C GLY A 122 -22.61 -7.60 7.44
N VAL A 123 -23.73 -8.03 6.87
CA VAL A 123 -24.10 -9.44 6.63
C VAL A 123 -24.35 -9.68 5.14
N GLU A 124 -23.55 -10.57 4.53
CA GLU A 124 -23.49 -10.81 3.08
C GLU A 124 -23.24 -12.30 2.78
N ASP A 125 -23.94 -12.91 1.80
CA ASP A 125 -23.87 -14.37 1.52
C ASP A 125 -22.44 -14.86 1.19
N PRO A 126 -22.03 -16.06 1.69
CA PRO A 126 -20.73 -16.64 1.40
C PRO A 126 -20.67 -17.11 -0.07
N GLN A 127 -19.54 -16.82 -0.73
CA GLN A 127 -19.36 -16.99 -2.17
C GLN A 127 -18.75 -18.37 -2.51
N ASP A 128 -19.15 -18.91 -3.68
CA ASP A 128 -18.68 -20.09 -4.42
C ASP A 128 -19.39 -21.47 -4.24
N GLY A 129 -20.10 -21.89 -5.30
CA GLY A 129 -20.62 -23.25 -5.48
C GLY A 129 -21.50 -23.42 -6.73
N GLU A 130 -21.27 -24.49 -7.51
CA GLU A 130 -22.14 -24.87 -8.63
C GLU A 130 -23.52 -25.31 -8.13
N TYR A 131 -24.60 -24.76 -8.68
CA TYR A 131 -25.95 -25.24 -8.41
C TYR A 131 -26.74 -25.43 -9.70
N VAL A 132 -27.50 -26.51 -9.74
CA VAL A 132 -28.44 -26.83 -10.82
C VAL A 132 -29.82 -26.44 -10.35
N ASP A 133 -30.43 -25.49 -11.05
CA ASP A 133 -31.77 -25.01 -10.72
C ASP A 133 -32.85 -26.09 -10.97
N PRO A 134 -34.07 -25.92 -10.44
CA PRO A 134 -35.17 -26.86 -10.65
C PRO A 134 -35.60 -27.02 -12.12
N ASP A 135 -35.13 -26.14 -13.02
CA ASP A 135 -35.38 -26.25 -14.46
C ASP A 135 -34.27 -27.01 -15.22
N GLY A 136 -33.24 -27.49 -14.50
CA GLY A 136 -32.23 -28.41 -15.00
C GLY A 136 -31.06 -27.72 -15.69
N ARG A 137 -30.86 -26.42 -15.47
CA ARG A 137 -29.73 -25.66 -16.01
C ARG A 137 -28.63 -25.56 -14.98
N LEU A 138 -27.42 -25.95 -15.40
CA LEU A 138 -26.21 -25.75 -14.63
C LEU A 138 -25.83 -24.27 -14.71
N ARG A 139 -25.81 -23.58 -13.58
CA ARG A 139 -25.32 -22.20 -13.50
C ARG A 139 -24.05 -22.19 -12.65
N VAL A 140 -22.98 -21.68 -13.24
CA VAL A 140 -21.75 -21.36 -12.54
C VAL A 140 -21.87 -19.88 -12.14
N VAL A 141 -21.90 -19.62 -10.84
CA VAL A 141 -21.90 -18.26 -10.29
C VAL A 141 -20.52 -18.05 -9.69
N TRP A 142 -19.77 -17.11 -10.27
CA TRP A 142 -18.61 -16.49 -9.65
C TRP A 142 -19.01 -15.08 -9.23
N THR A 143 -18.68 -14.70 -8.01
CA THR A 143 -18.75 -13.31 -7.55
C THR A 143 -17.36 -12.86 -7.18
N ALA A 144 -16.92 -11.72 -7.70
CA ALA A 144 -15.70 -11.06 -7.28
C ALA A 144 -15.99 -10.19 -6.04
N PRO A 145 -15.26 -10.32 -4.92
CA PRO A 145 -15.30 -9.34 -3.85
C PRO A 145 -14.07 -8.44 -3.97
N VAL A 146 -14.21 -7.23 -4.52
CA VAL A 146 -13.14 -6.22 -4.40
C VAL A 146 -13.70 -4.82 -4.29
N ALA A 147 -13.43 -4.17 -3.16
CA ALA A 147 -13.39 -2.73 -3.08
C ALA A 147 -11.95 -2.27 -3.39
N CYS A 148 -11.73 -1.69 -4.56
CA CYS A 148 -10.50 -0.94 -4.82
C CYS A 148 -10.52 0.34 -3.98
N GLN A 149 -9.60 0.48 -3.03
CA GLN A 149 -9.38 1.75 -2.31
C GLN A 149 -8.18 2.46 -2.96
N GLY A 150 -8.42 3.61 -3.61
CA GLY A 150 -7.36 4.50 -4.08
C GLY A 150 -7.04 5.60 -3.06
N ARG A 151 -5.76 5.94 -2.88
CA ARG A 151 -5.31 7.10 -2.07
C ARG A 151 -4.45 8.03 -2.93
N VAL A 152 -4.75 9.34 -2.86
CA VAL A 152 -3.95 10.39 -3.50
C VAL A 152 -2.71 10.66 -2.64
N VAL A 153 -1.52 10.67 -3.24
CA VAL A 153 -0.29 11.10 -2.58
C VAL A 153 -0.04 12.56 -3.01
N TYR A 154 -0.26 13.51 -2.09
CA TYR A 154 -0.18 14.97 -2.37
C TYR A 154 1.21 15.55 -2.06
N ARG A 155 1.72 16.43 -2.92
CA ARG A 155 2.87 17.32 -2.64
C ARG A 155 2.41 18.72 -2.22
N PRO A 156 2.76 19.20 -1.01
CA PRO A 156 2.89 20.63 -0.76
C PRO A 156 4.24 21.11 -1.32
N HIS A 157 4.20 22.09 -2.22
CA HIS A 157 5.37 22.73 -2.82
C HIS A 157 6.33 23.34 -1.77
N PRO A 158 7.65 23.09 -1.80
CA PRO A 158 8.61 23.77 -0.94
C PRO A 158 9.16 25.03 -1.63
N SER A 159 8.47 26.16 -1.48
CA SER A 159 9.10 27.48 -1.64
C SER A 159 8.63 28.45 -0.57
N GLY A 160 9.60 28.96 0.21
CA GLY A 160 9.42 29.99 1.23
C GLY A 160 9.11 31.39 0.65
N PRO A 161 9.07 32.43 1.50
CA PRO A 161 7.90 33.29 1.67
C PRO A 161 7.90 34.52 0.76
N THR A 162 6.75 34.80 0.13
CA THR A 162 6.34 36.17 -0.18
C THR A 162 4.81 36.30 -0.12
N HIS A 163 4.35 37.12 0.83
CA HIS A 163 3.03 37.72 0.78
C HIS A 163 2.85 38.53 -0.51
N VAL A 164 1.86 38.19 -1.33
CA VAL A 164 0.95 39.18 -1.95
C VAL A 164 -0.45 38.57 -1.95
N ALA A 165 -1.37 39.25 -1.25
CA ALA A 165 -2.78 38.91 -1.18
C ALA A 165 -3.46 39.06 -2.55
N GLY A 166 -4.32 38.10 -2.90
CA GLY A 166 -5.23 38.18 -4.03
C GLY A 166 -6.21 37.01 -4.01
N ASN A 167 -7.45 37.28 -3.57
CA ASN A 167 -8.57 36.34 -3.52
C ASN A 167 -8.64 35.39 -4.74
N ARG A 168 -8.44 34.10 -4.49
CA ARG A 168 -9.18 33.00 -5.13
C ARG A 168 -9.51 31.99 -4.03
N GLY A 169 -10.78 31.63 -3.93
CA GLY A 169 -11.32 30.81 -2.85
C GLY A 169 -10.56 29.50 -2.71
N ALA A 170 -10.30 29.12 -1.46
CA ALA A 170 -9.94 27.76 -1.12
C ALA A 170 -11.09 26.85 -1.58
N LEU A 171 -10.80 26.00 -2.57
CA LEU A 171 -11.68 24.89 -2.90
C LEU A 171 -11.31 23.77 -1.91
N GLU A 172 -12.02 23.70 -0.80
CA GLU A 172 -12.05 22.48 0.01
C GLU A 172 -12.73 21.39 -0.83
N VAL A 173 -11.95 20.42 -1.28
CA VAL A 173 -12.49 19.23 -1.96
C VAL A 173 -12.55 18.11 -0.94
N SER A 174 -13.70 17.98 -0.26
CA SER A 174 -14.04 16.80 0.53
C SER A 174 -14.71 15.77 -0.38
N HIS A 175 -14.06 14.64 -0.63
CA HIS A 175 -14.71 13.51 -1.33
C HIS A 175 -15.17 12.46 -0.31
N SER A 176 -16.48 12.45 -0.04
CA SER A 176 -17.19 11.32 0.56
C SER A 176 -17.89 10.55 -0.56
N VAL A 177 -17.54 9.28 -0.77
CA VAL A 177 -18.21 8.41 -1.75
C VAL A 177 -19.44 7.77 -1.09
N ARG A 178 -20.62 7.94 -1.67
CA ARG A 178 -21.82 7.12 -1.39
C ARG A 178 -22.07 6.21 -2.59
N LEU A 179 -22.28 4.93 -2.34
CA LEU A 179 -22.63 3.91 -3.33
C LEU A 179 -24.15 3.82 -3.49
N LEU A 180 -24.67 3.84 -4.73
CA LEU A 180 -26.06 3.48 -5.03
C LEU A 180 -26.17 2.76 -6.40
N ASP A 181 -26.85 1.60 -6.34
CA ASP A 181 -27.61 0.81 -7.34
C ASP A 181 -27.01 0.48 -8.72
N LEU A 182 -26.57 -0.80 -8.87
CA LEU A 182 -26.33 -1.48 -10.17
C LEU A 182 -27.35 -2.62 -10.35
N GLU A 183 -27.89 -2.81 -11.56
CA GLU A 183 -28.88 -3.87 -11.87
C GLU A 183 -28.22 -5.25 -12.11
N PRO A 184 -28.87 -6.36 -11.72
CA PRO A 184 -28.30 -7.71 -11.88
C PRO A 184 -28.21 -8.17 -13.35
N GLY A 185 -27.05 -8.70 -13.75
CA GLY A 185 -26.89 -9.46 -15.00
C GLY A 185 -26.16 -8.76 -16.15
N GLN A 186 -25.43 -7.67 -15.87
CA GLN A 186 -24.49 -7.08 -16.82
C GLN A 186 -23.05 -7.28 -16.34
N TRP A 187 -22.15 -7.54 -17.29
CA TRP A 187 -20.71 -7.61 -17.06
C TRP A 187 -20.17 -6.20 -16.84
N TYR A 188 -19.33 -6.00 -15.84
CA TYR A 188 -18.64 -4.74 -15.60
C TYR A 188 -17.16 -5.00 -15.29
N ASP A 189 -16.26 -4.36 -16.04
CA ASP A 189 -14.83 -4.31 -15.77
C ASP A 189 -14.53 -3.18 -14.77
N TYR A 190 -13.60 -3.44 -13.83
CA TYR A 190 -12.89 -2.55 -12.90
C TYR A 190 -13.51 -1.14 -12.62
N PHE A 191 -13.96 -0.87 -11.39
CA PHE A 191 -14.56 0.43 -11.03
C PHE A 191 -13.62 1.39 -10.29
N THR A 192 -13.60 2.65 -10.73
CA THR A 192 -13.46 3.84 -9.86
C THR A 192 -14.70 4.72 -10.10
N VAL A 193 -15.17 5.47 -9.09
CA VAL A 193 -16.27 6.44 -9.21
C VAL A 193 -15.72 7.84 -9.00
N GLY A 194 -16.04 8.78 -9.88
CA GLY A 194 -15.73 10.20 -9.75
C GLY A 194 -16.92 11.06 -10.15
N LEU A 195 -17.13 12.14 -9.39
CA LEU A 195 -18.21 13.11 -9.57
C LEU A 195 -17.67 14.37 -10.24
N ASN A 196 -18.47 15.06 -11.04
CA ASN A 196 -18.16 16.45 -11.40
C ASN A 196 -18.56 17.41 -10.26
N GLY A 197 -18.15 18.68 -10.33
CA GLY A 197 -18.47 19.73 -9.33
C GLY A 197 -19.96 20.06 -9.13
N ALA A 198 -20.88 19.31 -9.75
CA ALA A 198 -22.33 19.37 -9.53
C ALA A 198 -22.94 18.03 -9.01
N GLY A 199 -22.14 16.97 -8.86
CA GLY A 199 -22.59 15.71 -8.24
C GLY A 199 -23.31 14.71 -9.16
N ASP A 200 -23.26 14.91 -10.48
CA ASP A 200 -23.86 13.98 -11.46
C ASP A 200 -22.80 13.11 -12.16
N THR A 201 -23.13 11.82 -12.36
CA THR A 201 -22.30 10.80 -13.00
C THR A 201 -22.16 11.03 -14.52
N LEU A 202 -20.92 11.00 -15.04
CA LEU A 202 -20.62 11.04 -16.47
C LEU A 202 -19.56 9.97 -16.79
N PHE A 203 -20.00 8.83 -17.33
CA PHE A 203 -19.24 7.69 -17.91
C PHE A 203 -18.76 6.53 -17.00
N THR A 204 -18.64 5.35 -17.63
CA THR A 204 -18.20 4.05 -17.07
C THR A 204 -17.22 3.37 -18.05
N GLY A 205 -16.03 2.95 -17.60
CA GLY A 205 -14.99 2.24 -18.38
C GLY A 205 -13.75 1.85 -17.52
N PRO A 206 -12.72 1.17 -18.08
CA PRO A 206 -11.50 0.71 -17.36
C PRO A 206 -10.77 1.81 -16.55
N PRO A 207 -9.68 1.53 -15.79
CA PRO A 207 -8.84 2.57 -15.14
C PRO A 207 -8.45 3.67 -16.15
N ASP A 208 -8.54 3.28 -17.41
CA ASP A 208 -8.64 4.12 -18.56
C ASP A 208 -9.83 5.15 -18.59
N SER A 209 -10.41 5.59 -17.47
CA SER A 209 -11.39 6.69 -17.51
C SER A 209 -11.51 7.61 -16.28
N PHE A 210 -10.62 7.55 -15.29
CA PHE A 210 -10.68 8.45 -14.12
C PHE A 210 -9.43 9.30 -13.92
N ILE A 211 -9.23 10.25 -14.85
CA ILE A 211 -8.70 11.56 -14.49
C ILE A 211 -9.84 12.55 -14.65
N THR A 212 -10.10 13.30 -13.59
CA THR A 212 -11.13 14.33 -13.53
C THR A 212 -10.90 15.36 -14.66
N GLY A 213 -11.56 15.13 -15.80
CA GLY A 213 -11.60 16.04 -16.95
C GLY A 213 -10.22 16.37 -17.55
N ASP A 214 -9.79 15.58 -18.53
CA ASP A 214 -8.90 15.94 -19.68
C ASP A 214 -7.69 15.02 -19.93
N ILE A 215 -7.44 13.99 -19.12
CA ILE A 215 -6.31 13.07 -19.39
C ILE A 215 -6.85 11.72 -19.80
N ASP A 216 -6.65 11.37 -21.08
CA ASP A 216 -6.82 10.02 -21.61
C ASP A 216 -5.84 9.11 -20.85
N PRO A 217 -6.31 8.13 -20.10
CA PRO A 217 -5.45 7.29 -19.28
C PRO A 217 -4.64 6.23 -20.01
N ALA A 218 -4.84 6.09 -21.33
CA ALA A 218 -3.78 5.57 -22.20
C ALA A 218 -2.49 6.44 -22.13
N LEU A 219 -2.59 7.69 -21.68
CA LEU A 219 -1.50 8.64 -21.46
C LEU A 219 -0.96 8.62 -20.03
N LEU A 220 -1.34 7.64 -19.20
CA LEU A 220 -0.75 7.47 -17.88
C LEU A 220 0.40 6.49 -17.90
N LEU A 221 1.37 6.75 -17.02
CA LEU A 221 2.30 5.72 -16.59
C LEU A 221 1.62 4.89 -15.50
N GLN A 222 1.66 3.57 -15.64
CA GLN A 222 1.15 2.60 -14.69
C GLN A 222 2.27 1.66 -14.27
N ALA A 223 2.45 1.42 -12.98
CA ALA A 223 3.39 0.46 -12.42
C ALA A 223 2.63 -0.52 -11.52
N HIS A 224 2.50 -1.77 -11.98
CA HIS A 224 1.78 -2.85 -11.35
C HIS A 224 2.77 -3.72 -10.58
N PHE A 225 2.78 -3.59 -9.26
CA PHE A 225 3.48 -4.50 -8.36
C PHE A 225 2.58 -5.72 -8.13
N ILE A 226 2.86 -6.78 -8.87
CA ILE A 226 2.03 -7.98 -8.92
C ILE A 226 2.29 -8.80 -7.66
N ASN A 227 1.22 -9.26 -7.02
CA ASN A 227 1.30 -10.20 -5.91
C ASN A 227 1.65 -11.59 -6.42
N VAL A 228 2.94 -11.80 -6.62
CA VAL A 228 3.53 -13.10 -6.93
C VAL A 228 3.79 -13.95 -5.69
N ARG A 229 3.15 -13.59 -4.56
CA ARG A 229 3.46 -14.05 -3.20
C ARG A 229 4.86 -13.61 -2.78
N GLN A 230 5.78 -14.53 -2.48
CA GLN A 230 7.17 -14.16 -2.26
C GLN A 230 7.86 -13.88 -3.60
N GLY A 231 8.59 -12.77 -3.62
CA GLY A 231 9.35 -12.35 -4.78
C GLY A 231 8.95 -10.98 -5.28
N ASP A 232 9.48 -10.65 -6.44
CA ASP A 232 9.21 -9.40 -7.14
C ASP A 232 8.71 -9.69 -8.56
N ALA A 233 7.65 -8.97 -8.95
CA ALA A 233 7.29 -8.76 -10.35
C ALA A 233 6.63 -7.38 -10.47
N CYS A 234 7.18 -6.55 -11.35
CA CYS A 234 6.65 -5.21 -11.61
C CYS A 234 6.47 -5.02 -13.12
N TRP A 235 5.23 -4.88 -13.57
CA TRP A 235 4.93 -4.47 -14.94
C TRP A 235 4.69 -2.97 -15.00
N VAL A 236 5.50 -2.26 -15.77
CA VAL A 236 5.34 -0.83 -16.05
C VAL A 236 4.84 -0.65 -17.48
N ARG A 237 3.68 -0.03 -17.62
CA ARG A 237 3.14 0.46 -18.89
C ARG A 237 3.33 1.96 -18.95
N THR A 238 4.08 2.45 -19.93
CA THR A 238 4.27 3.89 -20.10
C THR A 238 3.08 4.53 -20.81
N ALA A 239 2.99 5.86 -20.73
CA ALA A 239 2.00 6.65 -21.49
C ALA A 239 2.14 6.48 -23.02
N GLY A 240 3.32 6.10 -23.51
CA GLY A 240 3.54 5.75 -24.91
C GLY A 240 3.17 4.32 -25.28
N GLY A 241 2.69 3.53 -24.32
CA GLY A 241 2.31 2.13 -24.51
C GLY A 241 3.47 1.13 -24.45
N PHE A 242 4.66 1.56 -24.00
CA PHE A 242 5.81 0.67 -23.85
C PHE A 242 5.62 -0.22 -22.60
N ASN A 243 5.80 -1.52 -22.77
CA ASN A 243 5.65 -2.52 -21.72
C ASN A 243 7.01 -3.00 -21.19
N LEU A 244 7.37 -2.56 -19.99
CA LEU A 244 8.53 -3.01 -19.23
C LEU A 244 8.08 -4.03 -18.18
N LEU A 245 8.62 -5.25 -18.21
CA LEU A 245 8.48 -6.22 -17.13
C LEU A 245 9.80 -6.33 -16.36
N VAL A 246 9.78 -6.05 -15.06
CA VAL A 246 10.94 -6.21 -14.16
C VAL A 246 10.63 -7.34 -13.18
N ASP A 247 11.38 -8.43 -13.31
CA ASP A 247 11.18 -9.68 -12.58
C ASP A 247 9.78 -10.30 -12.78
N GLY A 248 9.60 -11.54 -12.31
CA GLY A 248 8.42 -12.36 -12.57
C GLY A 248 7.97 -13.23 -11.40
N GLY A 249 8.57 -13.08 -10.21
CA GLY A 249 8.32 -13.98 -9.08
C GLY A 249 8.89 -15.38 -9.31
N TYR A 250 8.47 -16.32 -8.47
CA TYR A 250 8.58 -17.74 -8.81
C TYR A 250 7.67 -18.10 -9.99
N GLY A 251 8.08 -19.12 -10.72
CA GLY A 251 7.39 -19.69 -11.87
C GLY A 251 7.50 -21.22 -11.94
N SER A 252 6.94 -21.81 -12.99
CA SER A 252 6.76 -23.27 -13.09
C SER A 252 8.08 -24.04 -13.23
N SER A 253 9.11 -23.38 -13.76
CA SER A 253 10.44 -23.94 -14.03
C SER A 253 11.54 -23.40 -13.11
N SER A 254 11.17 -22.73 -12.02
CA SER A 254 12.13 -22.11 -11.08
C SER A 254 13.12 -23.11 -10.49
N ASN A 255 14.36 -22.68 -10.28
CA ASN A 255 15.40 -23.43 -9.57
C ASN A 255 16.14 -22.54 -8.54
N PRO A 256 16.01 -22.82 -7.23
CA PRO A 256 15.23 -23.91 -6.64
C PRO A 256 13.74 -23.78 -6.98
N SER A 257 13.04 -24.92 -6.98
CA SER A 257 11.59 -24.92 -7.09
C SER A 257 10.98 -24.06 -5.98
N PRO A 258 9.83 -23.42 -6.23
CA PRO A 258 9.18 -22.58 -5.24
C PRO A 258 8.94 -23.38 -3.96
N PRO A 259 9.20 -22.77 -2.80
CA PRO A 259 9.01 -23.47 -1.54
C PRO A 259 7.50 -23.74 -1.34
N SER A 260 7.16 -24.80 -0.61
CA SER A 260 5.77 -25.25 -0.45
C SER A 260 4.83 -24.25 0.25
N TRP A 261 5.38 -23.22 0.88
CA TRP A 261 4.60 -22.14 1.49
C TRP A 261 4.29 -21.01 0.49
N ASP A 262 4.87 -21.06 -0.71
CA ASP A 262 4.87 -19.99 -1.69
C ASP A 262 4.24 -20.39 -3.03
N GLY A 263 2.97 -20.78 -2.97
CA GLY A 263 2.09 -20.82 -4.15
C GLY A 263 2.44 -21.84 -5.23
N ASP A 264 3.21 -22.88 -4.91
CA ASP A 264 3.44 -24.08 -5.72
C ASP A 264 3.95 -23.84 -7.17
N GLY A 265 4.53 -22.68 -7.46
CA GLY A 265 5.11 -22.37 -8.77
C GLY A 265 4.11 -21.94 -9.82
N ILE A 266 2.98 -21.39 -9.38
CA ILE A 266 2.04 -20.70 -10.27
C ILE A 266 2.74 -19.47 -10.87
N PRO A 267 2.75 -19.30 -12.21
CA PRO A 267 3.39 -18.17 -12.87
C PRO A 267 2.51 -16.92 -12.81
N TRP A 268 2.36 -16.33 -11.63
CA TRP A 268 1.46 -15.21 -11.36
C TRP A 268 1.72 -14.00 -12.28
N ALA A 269 2.98 -13.68 -12.57
CA ALA A 269 3.31 -12.58 -13.48
C ALA A 269 2.75 -12.81 -14.90
N LEU A 270 2.89 -14.03 -15.45
CA LEU A 270 2.32 -14.37 -16.75
C LEU A 270 0.79 -14.31 -16.74
N GLN A 271 0.15 -14.87 -15.71
CA GLN A 271 -1.32 -14.84 -15.60
C GLN A 271 -1.85 -13.41 -15.51
N TYR A 272 -1.16 -12.54 -14.77
CA TYR A 272 -1.52 -11.13 -14.65
C TYR A 272 -1.44 -10.42 -16.01
N LEU A 273 -0.33 -10.59 -16.74
CA LEU A 273 -0.16 -9.99 -18.07
C LEU A 273 -1.22 -10.48 -19.06
N GLN A 274 -1.55 -11.77 -19.04
CA GLN A 274 -2.60 -12.35 -19.89
C GLN A 274 -3.99 -11.82 -19.54
N ALA A 275 -4.30 -11.68 -18.25
CA ALA A 275 -5.56 -11.11 -17.77
C ALA A 275 -5.67 -9.61 -18.10
N ALA A 276 -4.55 -8.90 -18.15
CA ALA A 276 -4.48 -7.52 -18.61
C ALA A 276 -4.45 -7.37 -20.15
N GLU A 277 -4.63 -8.47 -20.89
CA GLU A 277 -4.60 -8.54 -22.36
C GLU A 277 -3.31 -7.96 -22.98
N VAL A 278 -2.20 -8.02 -22.24
CA VAL A 278 -0.89 -7.68 -22.79
C VAL A 278 -0.52 -8.74 -23.81
N ASP A 279 -0.13 -8.33 -25.01
CA ASP A 279 0.31 -9.20 -26.09
C ASP A 279 1.83 -9.11 -26.33
N GLN A 280 2.44 -8.00 -25.92
CA GLN A 280 3.86 -7.71 -26.08
C GLN A 280 4.50 -7.11 -24.83
N VAL A 281 5.65 -7.65 -24.44
CA VAL A 281 6.61 -7.06 -23.51
C VAL A 281 7.79 -6.51 -24.31
N ASP A 282 7.94 -5.19 -24.33
CA ASP A 282 9.01 -4.54 -25.09
C ASP A 282 10.38 -4.77 -24.46
N LEU A 283 10.43 -4.75 -23.13
CA LEU A 283 11.66 -4.94 -22.37
C LEU A 283 11.40 -5.79 -21.14
N LEU A 284 12.05 -6.94 -21.11
CA LEU A 284 12.02 -7.87 -19.98
C LEU A 284 13.36 -7.79 -19.24
N VAL A 285 13.31 -7.42 -17.97
CA VAL A 285 14.48 -7.22 -17.11
C VAL A 285 14.48 -8.25 -16.01
N LYS A 286 15.55 -9.06 -15.98
CA LYS A 286 15.88 -9.93 -14.85
C LYS A 286 16.89 -9.21 -13.97
N THR A 287 16.51 -8.84 -12.77
CA THR A 287 17.36 -8.03 -11.90
C THR A 287 18.56 -8.82 -11.40
N HIS A 288 18.38 -10.10 -11.02
CA HIS A 288 19.40 -11.07 -10.61
C HIS A 288 18.86 -12.51 -10.71
N ASN A 289 19.63 -13.57 -10.38
CA ASN A 289 19.20 -14.96 -10.61
C ASN A 289 18.60 -15.67 -9.38
N HIS A 290 18.03 -14.96 -8.41
CA HIS A 290 17.20 -15.62 -7.41
C HIS A 290 15.83 -16.01 -7.99
N ALA A 291 15.37 -17.21 -7.62
CA ALA A 291 14.22 -17.86 -8.23
C ALA A 291 12.89 -17.11 -8.03
N ASP A 292 12.78 -16.35 -6.94
CA ASP A 292 11.68 -15.43 -6.63
C ASP A 292 11.71 -14.13 -7.45
N HIS A 293 12.67 -14.00 -8.37
CA HIS A 293 12.75 -12.90 -9.33
C HIS A 293 12.68 -13.41 -10.76
N TYR A 294 13.54 -14.36 -11.12
CA TYR A 294 13.62 -14.80 -12.52
C TYR A 294 12.63 -15.90 -12.89
N GLY A 295 12.08 -16.63 -11.91
CA GLY A 295 11.35 -17.88 -12.15
C GLY A 295 10.19 -17.70 -13.14
N GLY A 296 9.27 -16.78 -12.83
CA GLY A 296 8.11 -16.48 -13.68
C GLY A 296 8.44 -15.77 -14.99
N LEU A 297 9.66 -15.24 -15.14
CA LEU A 297 10.10 -14.70 -16.43
C LEU A 297 10.26 -15.82 -17.47
N GLU A 298 10.71 -17.00 -17.05
CA GLU A 298 10.86 -18.13 -17.98
C GLU A 298 9.49 -18.59 -18.50
N ASP A 299 8.44 -18.57 -17.67
CA ASP A 299 7.07 -18.81 -18.12
C ASP A 299 6.60 -17.78 -19.15
N VAL A 300 6.93 -16.49 -18.95
CA VAL A 300 6.65 -15.44 -19.96
C VAL A 300 7.35 -15.75 -21.28
N LEU A 301 8.62 -16.14 -21.23
CA LEU A 301 9.43 -16.46 -22.41
C LEU A 301 8.97 -17.73 -23.16
N GLU A 302 8.36 -18.69 -22.46
CA GLU A 302 7.81 -19.93 -23.03
C GLU A 302 6.35 -19.77 -23.51
N SER A 303 5.70 -18.66 -23.16
CA SER A 303 4.33 -18.34 -23.56
C SER A 303 4.22 -17.81 -25.01
N ASN A 304 3.00 -17.43 -25.40
CA ASN A 304 2.74 -16.77 -26.69
C ASN A 304 2.97 -15.25 -26.68
N LEU A 305 3.38 -14.67 -25.54
CA LEU A 305 3.71 -13.24 -25.45
C LEU A 305 4.95 -12.92 -26.29
N SER A 306 4.88 -11.83 -27.06
CA SER A 306 6.05 -11.34 -27.79
C SER A 306 6.99 -10.62 -26.82
N VAL A 307 8.28 -10.98 -26.81
CA VAL A 307 9.30 -10.28 -26.01
C VAL A 307 10.38 -9.73 -26.92
N SER A 308 10.50 -8.39 -26.98
CA SER A 308 11.38 -7.69 -27.93
C SER A 308 12.84 -7.62 -27.45
N GLU A 309 13.08 -7.22 -26.20
CA GLU A 309 14.41 -7.12 -25.60
C GLU A 309 14.46 -7.79 -24.23
N ARG A 310 15.63 -8.35 -23.88
CA ARG A 310 15.88 -9.03 -22.61
C ARG A 310 17.19 -8.57 -22.00
N GLN A 311 17.15 -8.08 -20.76
CA GLN A 311 18.32 -7.55 -20.06
C GLN A 311 18.50 -8.21 -18.69
N ALA A 312 19.75 -8.46 -18.35
CA ALA A 312 20.18 -9.07 -17.09
C ALA A 312 21.54 -8.49 -16.68
N PRO A 313 21.94 -8.59 -15.40
CA PRO A 313 23.24 -8.10 -14.95
C PRO A 313 24.42 -8.82 -15.61
N PHE A 314 24.21 -10.06 -16.08
CA PHE A 314 25.20 -10.85 -16.80
C PHE A 314 24.54 -11.55 -17.99
N ALA A 315 25.26 -11.59 -19.13
CA ALA A 315 24.76 -12.21 -20.34
C ALA A 315 24.66 -13.74 -20.18
N GLY A 316 23.60 -14.34 -20.73
CA GLY A 316 23.36 -15.78 -20.65
C GLY A 316 21.87 -16.10 -20.71
N TRP A 317 21.53 -17.35 -21.03
CA TRP A 317 20.13 -17.82 -21.03
C TRP A 317 19.18 -16.97 -21.92
N GLY A 318 19.71 -16.41 -23.00
CA GLY A 318 18.94 -15.53 -23.91
C GLY A 318 18.83 -14.07 -23.45
N TYR A 319 19.45 -13.68 -22.34
CA TYR A 319 19.53 -12.30 -21.88
C TYR A 319 20.82 -11.61 -22.35
N SER A 320 20.69 -10.34 -22.71
CA SER A 320 21.82 -9.44 -22.91
C SER A 320 22.26 -8.85 -21.56
N ALA A 321 23.53 -8.44 -21.48
CA ALA A 321 24.02 -7.59 -20.41
C ALA A 321 24.73 -6.39 -21.04
N SER A 322 23.94 -5.53 -21.69
CA SER A 322 24.48 -4.37 -22.40
C SER A 322 24.44 -3.08 -21.57
N TRP A 323 23.82 -3.11 -20.39
CA TRP A 323 23.72 -1.95 -19.52
C TRP A 323 24.87 -1.85 -18.52
N ALA A 324 25.23 -0.62 -18.21
CA ALA A 324 26.08 -0.28 -17.07
C ALA A 324 25.34 0.75 -16.21
N ALA A 325 25.79 0.95 -14.97
CA ALA A 325 25.27 2.05 -14.17
C ALA A 325 25.52 3.40 -14.89
N GLY A 326 24.49 4.23 -14.93
CA GLY A 326 24.43 5.47 -15.71
C GLY A 326 23.88 5.30 -17.13
N THR A 327 23.53 4.09 -17.58
CA THR A 327 22.79 3.92 -18.85
C THR A 327 21.42 4.60 -18.75
N GLU A 328 21.07 5.38 -19.77
CA GLU A 328 19.75 6.00 -19.92
C GLU A 328 19.03 5.39 -21.12
N LEU A 329 17.73 5.15 -20.97
CA LEU A 329 16.82 4.70 -22.02
C LEU A 329 15.64 5.66 -22.12
N GLU A 330 15.13 5.81 -23.33
CA GLU A 330 13.93 6.60 -23.64
C GLU A 330 12.95 5.67 -24.37
N PRO A 331 12.16 4.85 -23.64
CA PRO A 331 11.19 3.94 -24.23
C PRO A 331 10.12 4.66 -25.08
N ASP A 332 9.82 5.92 -24.75
CA ASP A 332 8.95 6.79 -25.51
C ASP A 332 9.33 8.27 -25.32
N ALA A 333 8.51 9.19 -25.85
CA ALA A 333 8.78 10.62 -25.82
C ALA A 333 8.61 11.29 -24.43
N TRP A 334 8.07 10.58 -23.44
CA TRP A 334 7.68 11.14 -22.15
C TRP A 334 8.38 10.47 -20.96
N THR A 335 8.88 9.26 -21.17
CA THR A 335 9.43 8.42 -20.11
C THR A 335 10.93 8.23 -20.30
N GLN A 336 11.70 8.45 -19.24
CA GLN A 336 13.11 8.09 -19.16
C GLN A 336 13.31 6.97 -18.14
N ILE A 337 14.17 6.00 -18.46
CA ILE A 337 14.63 4.98 -17.52
C ILE A 337 16.14 5.16 -17.32
N ARG A 338 16.58 5.26 -16.06
CA ARG A 338 18.01 5.29 -15.69
C ARG A 338 18.38 4.01 -14.98
N VAL A 339 19.46 3.38 -15.42
CA VAL A 339 20.06 2.22 -14.75
C VAL A 339 21.00 2.74 -13.67
N LEU A 340 20.63 2.63 -12.40
CA LEU A 340 21.46 3.11 -11.28
C LEU A 340 22.45 2.06 -10.78
N SER A 341 22.15 0.78 -10.98
CA SER A 341 23.04 -0.36 -10.70
C SER A 341 22.79 -1.47 -11.72
N CYS A 342 23.83 -2.24 -12.06
CA CYS A 342 23.76 -3.40 -12.94
C CYS A 342 25.02 -4.25 -12.74
N GLY A 343 24.87 -5.50 -12.28
CA GLY A 343 26.01 -6.32 -11.86
C GLY A 343 26.65 -5.77 -10.59
N TYR A 344 27.86 -6.24 -10.25
CA TYR A 344 28.58 -5.76 -9.07
C TYR A 344 29.14 -4.35 -9.29
N PRO A 345 28.73 -3.34 -8.49
CA PRO A 345 29.31 -2.01 -8.60
C PRO A 345 30.79 -1.97 -8.17
N PRO A 346 31.58 -0.99 -8.66
CA PRO A 346 32.96 -0.83 -8.23
C PRO A 346 33.11 -0.71 -6.71
N GLY A 347 33.89 -1.63 -6.12
CA GLY A 347 34.16 -1.65 -4.68
C GLY A 347 33.18 -2.49 -3.85
N VAL A 348 32.10 -3.00 -4.45
CA VAL A 348 31.19 -3.97 -3.81
C VAL A 348 31.74 -5.39 -3.99
N SER A 349 31.74 -6.18 -2.92
CA SER A 349 32.28 -7.54 -2.94
C SER A 349 31.36 -8.50 -3.71
N PRO A 350 31.89 -9.40 -4.56
CA PRO A 350 31.08 -10.32 -5.35
C PRO A 350 30.70 -11.60 -4.58
N ASN A 351 30.17 -11.44 -3.38
CA ASN A 351 29.83 -12.55 -2.47
C ASN A 351 28.34 -12.66 -2.16
N ASN A 352 27.53 -11.73 -2.63
CA ASN A 352 26.08 -11.74 -2.48
C ASN A 352 25.44 -11.37 -3.82
N GLU A 353 24.65 -12.28 -4.37
CA GLU A 353 24.01 -12.13 -5.67
C GLU A 353 22.97 -11.00 -5.70
N ASN A 354 22.32 -10.69 -4.57
CA ASN A 354 21.45 -9.51 -4.41
C ASN A 354 22.17 -8.22 -4.81
N ASN A 355 23.48 -8.14 -4.56
CA ASN A 355 24.28 -6.97 -4.90
C ASN A 355 24.68 -6.92 -6.39
N THR A 356 24.11 -7.79 -7.22
CA THR A 356 24.16 -7.71 -8.68
C THR A 356 22.92 -7.08 -9.29
N SER A 357 21.89 -6.83 -8.47
CA SER A 357 20.58 -6.35 -8.93
C SER A 357 20.69 -5.17 -9.87
N ILE A 358 19.97 -5.26 -10.99
CA ILE A 358 19.63 -4.10 -11.80
C ILE A 358 18.69 -3.21 -10.99
N VAL A 359 19.11 -1.97 -10.74
CA VAL A 359 18.28 -0.94 -10.09
C VAL A 359 17.86 0.07 -11.14
N LEU A 360 16.55 0.28 -11.31
CA LEU A 360 16.01 1.19 -12.32
C LEU A 360 15.31 2.38 -11.67
N LYS A 361 15.57 3.58 -12.17
CA LYS A 361 14.74 4.76 -11.92
C LYS A 361 13.92 5.05 -13.16
N VAL A 362 12.60 5.00 -13.04
CA VAL A 362 11.66 5.42 -14.07
C VAL A 362 11.25 6.87 -13.78
N ILE A 363 11.25 7.72 -14.80
CA ILE A 363 10.94 9.15 -14.71
C ILE A 363 9.88 9.47 -15.76
N PHE A 364 8.81 10.11 -15.35
CA PHE A 364 7.71 10.55 -16.22
C PHE A 364 7.24 11.92 -15.72
N GLY A 365 7.53 12.99 -16.46
CA GLY A 365 7.37 14.35 -15.95
C GLY A 365 8.14 14.59 -14.64
N GLU A 366 7.45 15.04 -13.61
CA GLU A 366 7.93 15.18 -12.23
C GLU A 366 7.81 13.89 -11.39
N PHE A 367 7.03 12.91 -11.84
CA PHE A 367 6.91 11.62 -11.19
C PHE A 367 8.17 10.78 -11.39
N SER A 368 8.57 10.06 -10.34
CA SER A 368 9.61 9.05 -10.46
C SER A 368 9.42 7.86 -9.54
N LEU A 369 9.82 6.70 -10.04
CA LEU A 369 9.74 5.41 -9.36
C LEU A 369 11.14 4.78 -9.31
N LEU A 370 11.59 4.36 -8.13
CA LEU A 370 12.80 3.55 -7.98
C LEU A 370 12.44 2.07 -7.78
N LEU A 371 12.85 1.22 -8.71
CA LEU A 371 12.80 -0.23 -8.62
C LEU A 371 14.12 -0.74 -8.07
N GLN A 372 14.21 -0.92 -6.74
CA GLN A 372 15.44 -1.33 -6.05
C GLN A 372 15.79 -2.81 -6.20
N ALA A 373 14.83 -3.65 -6.57
CA ALA A 373 14.96 -5.11 -6.57
C ALA A 373 15.53 -5.58 -5.21
N ASP A 374 16.62 -6.34 -5.20
CA ASP A 374 17.22 -6.87 -3.98
C ASP A 374 18.52 -6.18 -3.57
N ALA A 375 18.86 -5.04 -4.19
CA ALA A 375 20.07 -4.30 -3.87
C ALA A 375 20.16 -3.96 -2.37
N GLU A 376 21.19 -4.47 -1.70
CA GLU A 376 21.40 -4.30 -0.26
C GLU A 376 22.29 -3.08 0.06
N THR A 377 22.56 -2.87 1.35
CA THR A 377 23.37 -1.78 1.90
C THR A 377 24.68 -1.51 1.12
N PRO A 378 25.47 -2.49 0.67
CA PRO A 378 26.67 -2.22 -0.13
C PRO A 378 26.37 -1.47 -1.43
N VAL A 379 25.33 -1.88 -2.16
CA VAL A 379 24.95 -1.25 -3.44
C VAL A 379 24.25 0.09 -3.19
N THR A 380 23.35 0.18 -2.22
CA THR A 380 22.69 1.45 -1.88
C THR A 380 23.69 2.51 -1.39
N SER A 381 24.68 2.13 -0.56
CA SER A 381 25.76 3.02 -0.13
C SER A 381 26.63 3.50 -1.28
N TRP A 382 26.86 2.64 -2.28
CA TRP A 382 27.58 3.02 -3.49
C TRP A 382 26.74 3.98 -4.36
N MET A 383 25.45 3.71 -4.56
CA MET A 383 24.54 4.60 -5.28
C MET A 383 24.42 5.98 -4.61
N GLN A 384 24.44 6.05 -3.27
CA GLN A 384 24.49 7.32 -2.53
C GLN A 384 25.73 8.15 -2.84
N GLN A 385 26.85 7.52 -3.19
CA GLN A 385 28.08 8.22 -3.54
C GLN A 385 28.15 8.57 -5.03
N SER A 386 27.64 7.68 -5.88
CA SER A 386 27.78 7.79 -7.33
C SER A 386 26.61 8.52 -8.03
N PHE A 387 25.42 8.47 -7.44
CA PHE A 387 24.16 8.93 -8.06
C PHE A 387 23.30 9.75 -7.10
N ALA A 388 23.91 10.48 -6.15
CA ALA A 388 23.18 11.23 -5.13
C ALA A 388 22.06 12.14 -5.68
N SER A 389 22.27 12.75 -6.85
CA SER A 389 21.28 13.59 -7.54
C SER A 389 20.09 12.81 -8.11
N ASP A 390 20.27 11.53 -8.40
CA ASP A 390 19.25 10.67 -9.00
C ASP A 390 18.43 9.93 -7.93
N LEU A 391 18.84 9.92 -6.66
CA LEU A 391 18.16 9.15 -5.62
C LEU A 391 16.78 9.67 -5.21
N PRO A 392 16.50 10.98 -5.17
CA PRO A 392 15.16 11.45 -4.84
C PRO A 392 14.11 10.91 -5.81
N VAL A 393 13.09 10.22 -5.29
CA VAL A 393 11.98 9.67 -6.08
C VAL A 393 10.62 9.89 -5.42
N THR A 394 9.54 9.76 -6.18
CA THR A 394 8.17 9.82 -5.64
C THR A 394 7.82 8.50 -4.93
N VAL A 395 8.07 7.37 -5.60
CA VAL A 395 7.75 6.03 -5.07
C VAL A 395 9.00 5.16 -5.04
N LEU A 396 9.17 4.41 -3.95
CA LEU A 396 10.23 3.42 -3.79
C LEU A 396 9.65 2.01 -3.74
N LYS A 397 10.09 1.11 -4.64
CA LYS A 397 10.04 -0.32 -4.37
C LYS A 397 11.15 -0.66 -3.39
N VAL A 398 10.77 -1.06 -2.18
CA VAL A 398 11.69 -1.36 -1.10
C VAL A 398 12.52 -2.59 -1.45
N GLY A 399 13.83 -2.50 -1.17
CA GLY A 399 14.79 -3.52 -1.50
C GLY A 399 14.59 -4.83 -0.74
N HIS A 400 14.86 -5.95 -1.41
CA HIS A 400 14.99 -7.29 -0.80
C HIS A 400 13.80 -7.65 0.08
N HIS A 401 12.60 -7.42 -0.47
CA HIS A 401 11.31 -7.68 0.16
C HIS A 401 11.12 -7.02 1.54
N GLY A 402 11.90 -5.98 1.86
CA GLY A 402 11.91 -5.34 3.18
C GLY A 402 12.87 -5.96 4.19
N SER A 403 13.91 -6.65 3.73
CA SER A 403 15.03 -7.13 4.55
C SER A 403 15.69 -5.98 5.35
N SER A 404 16.21 -6.30 6.53
CA SER A 404 17.02 -5.37 7.33
C SER A 404 18.35 -5.00 6.67
N ASP A 405 18.81 -5.79 5.70
CA ASP A 405 20.09 -5.57 5.02
C ASP A 405 19.99 -4.56 3.86
N ALA A 406 18.77 -4.21 3.41
CA ALA A 406 18.54 -3.33 2.28
C ALA A 406 18.06 -1.91 2.64
N THR A 407 17.43 -1.73 3.81
CA THR A 407 16.83 -0.46 4.20
C THR A 407 17.50 0.13 5.42
N THR A 408 18.16 1.27 5.23
CA THR A 408 18.79 2.05 6.32
C THR A 408 18.19 3.45 6.39
N GLY A 409 18.28 4.11 7.54
CA GLY A 409 17.83 5.51 7.67
C GLY A 409 18.61 6.46 6.74
N SER A 410 19.90 6.21 6.49
CA SER A 410 20.68 6.99 5.53
C SER A 410 20.21 6.79 4.09
N TRP A 411 19.82 5.57 3.73
CA TRP A 411 19.24 5.29 2.41
C TRP A 411 17.90 6.00 2.24
N MET A 412 16.99 5.85 3.21
CA MET A 412 15.68 6.52 3.17
C MET A 412 15.79 8.05 3.18
N ALA A 413 16.78 8.62 3.86
CA ALA A 413 17.05 10.06 3.80
C ALA A 413 17.55 10.53 2.43
N ALA A 414 18.29 9.69 1.69
CA ALA A 414 18.80 10.03 0.37
C ALA A 414 17.74 9.86 -0.73
N VAL A 415 16.91 8.81 -0.61
CA VAL A 415 15.82 8.53 -1.55
C VAL A 415 14.61 9.44 -1.30
N SER A 416 14.34 9.76 -0.02
CA SER A 416 13.24 10.61 0.44
C SER A 416 11.89 10.36 -0.29
N PRO A 417 11.42 9.11 -0.39
CA PRO A 417 10.21 8.80 -1.14
C PRO A 417 8.95 9.25 -0.39
N GLU A 418 7.89 9.56 -1.13
CA GLU A 418 6.58 9.90 -0.56
C GLU A 418 5.80 8.64 -0.17
N ALA A 419 5.93 7.58 -0.97
CA ALA A 419 5.34 6.27 -0.71
C ALA A 419 6.36 5.15 -0.97
N ALA A 420 6.16 4.03 -0.27
CA ALA A 420 6.95 2.82 -0.46
C ALA A 420 6.06 1.62 -0.79
N VAL A 421 6.52 0.72 -1.65
CA VAL A 421 5.89 -0.56 -1.96
C VAL A 421 6.84 -1.69 -1.58
N ILE A 422 6.36 -2.68 -0.82
CA ILE A 422 7.10 -3.89 -0.48
C ILE A 422 6.42 -5.08 -1.17
N SER A 423 7.12 -5.73 -2.09
CA SER A 423 6.69 -7.03 -2.62
C SER A 423 7.27 -8.11 -1.72
N CYS A 424 6.40 -8.86 -1.06
CA CYS A 424 6.73 -9.91 -0.10
C CYS A 424 5.54 -10.88 0.03
N GLY A 425 5.83 -12.11 0.44
CA GLY A 425 4.80 -13.15 0.62
C GLY A 425 4.23 -13.17 2.04
N ALA A 426 2.93 -13.43 2.17
CA ALA A 426 2.28 -13.56 3.47
C ALA A 426 2.88 -14.74 4.27
N GLY A 427 3.30 -14.49 5.50
CA GLY A 427 3.84 -15.53 6.38
C GLY A 427 5.18 -16.14 5.92
N ASN A 428 5.94 -15.46 5.05
CA ASN A 428 7.25 -15.94 4.62
C ASN A 428 8.18 -16.20 5.83
N PRO A 429 8.96 -17.30 5.82
CA PRO A 429 9.81 -17.70 6.95
C PRO A 429 11.08 -16.85 7.09
N TYR A 430 11.37 -15.97 6.12
CA TYR A 430 12.50 -15.04 6.18
C TYR A 430 12.26 -13.92 7.20
N GLY A 431 10.99 -13.73 7.61
CA GLY A 431 10.60 -12.64 8.51
C GLY A 431 10.57 -11.29 7.81
N HIS A 432 10.37 -11.29 6.48
CA HIS A 432 10.22 -10.09 5.67
C HIS A 432 8.75 -9.64 5.63
N PRO A 433 8.48 -8.32 5.52
CA PRO A 433 9.41 -7.25 5.81
C PRO A 433 9.82 -7.27 7.30
N HIS A 434 11.10 -7.00 7.57
CA HIS A 434 11.61 -7.03 8.94
C HIS A 434 10.99 -5.89 9.77
N PRO A 435 10.64 -6.09 11.06
CA PRO A 435 10.03 -5.04 11.89
C PRO A 435 10.87 -3.75 11.97
N GLY A 436 12.20 -3.89 12.00
CA GLY A 436 13.11 -2.73 11.96
C GLY A 436 13.04 -1.94 10.64
N THR A 437 12.83 -2.62 9.51
CA THR A 437 12.62 -1.99 8.21
C THR A 437 11.31 -1.20 8.19
N LEU A 438 10.23 -1.79 8.70
CA LEU A 438 8.93 -1.09 8.81
C LEU A 438 9.01 0.14 9.73
N GLN A 439 9.73 0.06 10.84
CA GLN A 439 9.96 1.21 11.74
C GLN A 439 10.72 2.35 11.04
N ILE A 440 11.74 2.01 10.25
CA ILE A 440 12.46 2.99 9.43
C ILE A 440 11.48 3.60 8.43
N LEU A 441 10.78 2.80 7.62
CA LEU A 441 9.84 3.32 6.61
C LEU A 441 8.78 4.25 7.21
N ASN A 442 8.16 3.88 8.34
CA ASN A 442 7.17 4.69 9.04
C ASN A 442 7.70 6.06 9.51
N SER A 443 9.02 6.25 9.55
CA SER A 443 9.65 7.53 9.90
C SER A 443 9.91 8.44 8.70
N TYR A 444 9.79 7.93 7.46
CA TYR A 444 10.18 8.65 6.24
C TYR A 444 9.06 8.77 5.20
N VAL A 445 8.17 7.78 5.08
CA VAL A 445 7.13 7.77 4.05
C VAL A 445 5.75 8.05 4.63
N VAL A 446 4.85 8.57 3.79
CA VAL A 446 3.45 8.79 4.17
C VAL A 446 2.71 7.48 4.36
N GLU A 447 3.02 6.49 3.52
CA GLU A 447 2.36 5.19 3.53
C GLU A 447 3.29 4.10 2.97
N THR A 448 3.18 2.90 3.54
CA THR A 448 3.88 1.70 3.05
C THR A 448 2.86 0.68 2.57
N TYR A 449 2.84 0.44 1.26
CA TYR A 449 2.03 -0.59 0.63
C TYR A 449 2.79 -1.91 0.59
N ARG A 450 2.07 -3.02 0.71
CA ARG A 450 2.66 -4.37 0.82
C ARG A 450 1.82 -5.39 0.09
N THR A 451 2.40 -6.20 -0.79
CA THR A 451 1.64 -7.17 -1.60
C THR A 451 1.01 -8.29 -0.77
N ASP A 452 1.62 -8.65 0.36
CA ASP A 452 1.08 -9.67 1.26
C ASP A 452 -0.20 -9.24 2.00
N LEU A 453 -0.38 -7.94 2.21
CA LEU A 453 -1.57 -7.37 2.84
C LEU A 453 -2.58 -6.84 1.81
N HIS A 454 -2.09 -6.41 0.66
CA HIS A 454 -2.85 -5.60 -0.29
C HIS A 454 -2.99 -6.24 -1.67
N GLY A 455 -2.63 -7.52 -1.82
CA GLY A 455 -2.59 -8.16 -3.13
C GLY A 455 -1.77 -7.33 -4.12
N ASP A 456 -2.29 -7.15 -5.33
CA ASP A 456 -1.64 -6.28 -6.31
C ASP A 456 -1.69 -4.82 -5.86
N VAL A 457 -0.57 -4.12 -6.03
CA VAL A 457 -0.46 -2.68 -5.79
C VAL A 457 -0.17 -2.01 -7.12
N VAL A 458 -1.03 -1.10 -7.56
CA VAL A 458 -0.87 -0.38 -8.83
C VAL A 458 -0.63 1.09 -8.54
N VAL A 459 0.47 1.63 -9.06
CA VAL A 459 0.78 3.06 -9.01
C VAL A 459 0.53 3.66 -10.38
N THR A 460 -0.33 4.67 -10.46
CA THR A 460 -0.61 5.39 -11.70
C THR A 460 -0.17 6.85 -11.58
N SER A 461 0.31 7.46 -12.66
CA SER A 461 0.73 8.86 -12.67
C SER A 461 0.48 9.53 -14.01
N ASP A 462 0.10 10.82 -13.96
CA ASP A 462 0.00 11.74 -15.11
C ASP A 462 1.27 12.55 -15.37
N GLY A 463 2.33 12.24 -14.62
CA GLY A 463 3.61 12.91 -14.68
C GLY A 463 3.71 14.11 -13.75
N SER A 464 2.65 14.47 -13.02
CA SER A 464 2.68 15.49 -11.97
C SER A 464 2.20 14.93 -10.63
N GLU A 465 1.11 14.18 -10.64
CA GLU A 465 0.52 13.53 -9.49
C GLU A 465 0.63 12.00 -9.61
N ALA A 466 0.50 11.32 -8.48
CA ALA A 466 0.49 9.86 -8.43
C ALA A 466 -0.61 9.34 -7.51
N TRP A 467 -1.21 8.23 -7.93
CA TRP A 467 -2.27 7.52 -7.22
C TRP A 467 -1.85 6.09 -6.98
N VAL A 468 -2.14 5.57 -5.79
CA VAL A 468 -1.88 4.16 -5.46
C VAL A 468 -3.20 3.45 -5.25
N TRP A 469 -3.37 2.36 -5.98
CA TRP A 469 -4.50 1.44 -5.93
C TRP A 469 -4.04 0.15 -5.29
N ARG A 470 -4.88 -0.40 -4.42
CA ARG A 470 -4.62 -1.66 -3.74
C ARG A 470 -5.82 -2.58 -3.83
N TYR A 471 -5.54 -3.86 -3.96
CA TYR A 471 -6.50 -4.90 -3.63
C TYR A 471 -6.57 -5.01 -2.10
N THR A 472 -7.71 -5.33 -1.51
CA THR A 472 -7.73 -5.78 -0.11
C THR A 472 -8.42 -7.13 -0.15
N PRO A 473 -7.67 -8.24 -0.06
CA PRO A 473 -8.29 -9.54 0.03
C PRO A 473 -9.18 -9.55 1.27
N THR A 474 -10.48 -9.78 1.10
CA THR A 474 -11.31 -10.20 2.23
C THR A 474 -10.75 -11.53 2.72
N SER A 475 -10.59 -11.68 4.04
CA SER A 475 -9.91 -12.82 4.68
C SER A 475 -10.39 -14.20 4.18
N PRO A 476 -9.51 -15.23 4.22
CA PRO A 476 -9.70 -16.51 3.54
C PRO A 476 -10.90 -17.35 4.00
#